data_AF-A0A8A3PI57-F1
#
_entry.id   AF-A0A8A3PI57-F1
#
_cell.length_a   1.000
_cell.length_b   1.000
_cell.length_c   1.000
_cell.angle_alpha   90.00
_cell.angle_beta   90.00
_cell.angle_gamma   90.00
#
_symmetry.space_group_name_H-M   'P 1'
#
loop_
_entity.id
_entity.type
_entity.pdbx_description
1 polymer ?
#
loop_
_entity_poly.entity_id
_entity_poly.type
_entity_poly.pdbx_seq_one_letter_code
_entity_poly.pdbx_strand_id
1 'polypeptide(L)'
;MIRSAQQDDGYLNIHFTVVEPGKRFTNLRDLHELYNAGHLIEAALAHNQCYGNDLLLEPILKYVNLIASTFGSDPNQKHGYPGHPEVELSLLRLYDKTKDLKHLNLARYFIDERGSPTGQDGRHYYDVEAEIRGDRPNEMPKYFPEKRSYWYQQAHKPIVEQETIEGHAVRAMYLLTAVSDLVRIDTIGDTGRKRKAVERLWNNMVQKKMYLTGGIGAIKQWEGFGVDYFLPSGTDEGGCYSETCAAIGVMMLAERLLQV
;
A
#
# COMPACT_ATOMS: atom_id res chain seq x y z
N MET A 1 -26.34 4.09 -4.70
CA MET A 1 -25.65 2.81 -4.94
C MET A 1 -24.62 2.49 -3.86
N ILE A 2 -23.56 3.28 -3.66
CA ILE A 2 -22.54 2.97 -2.63
C ILE A 2 -23.16 2.90 -1.22
N ARG A 3 -23.91 3.93 -0.81
CA ARG A 3 -24.59 3.96 0.49
C ARG A 3 -25.52 2.77 0.72
N SER A 4 -26.23 2.33 -0.32
CA SER A 4 -27.17 1.20 -0.24
C SER A 4 -26.49 -0.17 -0.26
N ALA A 5 -25.22 -0.24 -0.67
CA ALA A 5 -24.43 -1.47 -0.68
C ALA A 5 -23.52 -1.61 0.55
N GLN A 6 -23.34 -0.53 1.32
CA GLN A 6 -22.58 -0.55 2.56
C GLN A 6 -23.33 -1.33 3.64
N GLN A 7 -22.61 -2.14 4.40
CA GLN A 7 -23.16 -2.90 5.52
C GLN A 7 -23.30 -2.04 6.77
N ASP A 8 -24.09 -2.49 7.74
CA ASP A 8 -24.43 -1.71 8.94
C ASP A 8 -23.22 -1.30 9.78
N ASP A 9 -22.16 -2.11 9.79
CA ASP A 9 -20.89 -1.86 10.47
C ASP A 9 -19.97 -0.87 9.72
N GLY A 10 -20.39 -0.39 8.55
CA GLY A 10 -19.62 0.47 7.67
C GLY A 10 -18.79 -0.29 6.62
N TYR A 11 -18.76 -1.62 6.62
CA TYR A 11 -18.00 -2.39 5.66
C TYR A 11 -18.50 -2.21 4.23
N LEU A 12 -17.58 -2.05 3.28
CA LEU A 12 -17.90 -1.88 1.86
C LEU A 12 -16.87 -2.58 0.96
N ASN A 13 -17.23 -3.78 0.50
CA ASN A 13 -16.51 -4.52 -0.54
C ASN A 13 -17.47 -5.54 -1.16
N ILE A 14 -17.60 -5.56 -2.49
CA ILE A 14 -18.56 -6.43 -3.16
C ILE A 14 -18.20 -7.92 -3.07
N HIS A 15 -16.92 -8.28 -3.19
CA HIS A 15 -16.46 -9.68 -3.17
C HIS A 15 -16.82 -10.35 -1.85
N PHE A 16 -16.49 -9.74 -0.73
CA PHE A 16 -16.77 -10.29 0.60
C PHE A 16 -18.19 -10.01 1.12
N THR A 17 -19.00 -9.30 0.33
CA THR A 17 -20.44 -9.16 0.61
C THR A 17 -21.24 -10.22 -0.16
N VAL A 18 -20.83 -10.54 -1.40
CA VAL A 18 -21.62 -11.37 -2.32
C VAL A 18 -20.98 -12.73 -2.61
N VAL A 19 -19.68 -12.77 -2.86
CA VAL A 19 -18.98 -13.98 -3.33
C VAL A 19 -18.47 -14.81 -2.16
N GLU A 20 -17.81 -14.17 -1.18
CA GLU A 20 -17.25 -14.84 -0.01
C GLU A 20 -17.66 -14.16 1.31
N PRO A 21 -18.97 -14.17 1.65
CA PRO A 21 -19.44 -13.62 2.91
C PRO A 21 -18.75 -14.31 4.11
N GLY A 22 -18.42 -13.52 5.13
CA GLY A 22 -17.74 -13.98 6.35
C GLY A 22 -16.23 -14.10 6.24
N LYS A 23 -15.62 -13.85 5.08
CA LYS A 23 -14.16 -13.93 4.88
C LYS A 23 -13.43 -12.57 4.83
N ARG A 24 -14.07 -11.51 5.31
CA ARG A 24 -13.47 -10.16 5.36
C ARG A 24 -12.17 -10.18 6.17
N PHE A 25 -11.17 -9.46 5.70
CA PHE A 25 -9.89 -9.27 6.38
C PHE A 25 -9.17 -10.58 6.74
N THR A 26 -9.33 -11.62 5.91
CA THR A 26 -8.65 -12.92 6.07
C THR A 26 -7.49 -13.12 5.11
N ASN A 27 -7.40 -12.31 4.04
CA ASN A 27 -6.29 -12.31 3.11
C ASN A 27 -5.94 -10.88 2.67
N LEU A 28 -5.25 -10.15 3.55
CA LEU A 28 -4.84 -8.78 3.26
C LEU A 28 -3.73 -8.75 2.22
N ARG A 29 -2.92 -9.82 2.12
CA ARG A 29 -1.84 -9.93 1.14
C ARG A 29 -2.36 -9.87 -0.29
N ASP A 30 -3.47 -10.54 -0.60
CA ASP A 30 -3.87 -10.77 -2.00
C ASP A 30 -5.22 -10.18 -2.39
N LEU A 31 -6.17 -9.96 -1.46
CA LEU A 31 -7.58 -9.67 -1.82
C LEU A 31 -7.99 -8.19 -1.71
N HIS A 32 -7.02 -7.29 -1.61
CA HIS A 32 -7.14 -5.85 -1.92
C HIS A 32 -8.28 -5.09 -1.19
N GLU A 33 -8.74 -5.56 -0.03
CA GLU A 33 -9.83 -4.89 0.71
C GLU A 33 -9.49 -3.45 1.10
N LEU A 34 -8.29 -3.23 1.65
CA LEU A 34 -7.85 -1.89 2.07
C LEU A 34 -7.36 -1.04 0.88
N TYR A 35 -6.87 -1.66 -0.19
CA TYR A 35 -6.58 -0.97 -1.45
C TYR A 35 -7.85 -0.35 -2.04
N ASN A 36 -8.92 -1.14 -2.13
CA ASN A 36 -10.22 -0.64 -2.57
C ASN A 36 -10.77 0.45 -1.63
N ALA A 37 -10.58 0.28 -0.32
CA ALA A 37 -10.95 1.30 0.66
C ALA A 37 -10.19 2.62 0.43
N GLY A 38 -8.88 2.57 0.17
CA GLY A 38 -8.07 3.75 -0.08
C GLY A 38 -8.49 4.51 -1.33
N HIS A 39 -8.74 3.81 -2.44
CA HIS A 39 -9.29 4.46 -3.65
C HIS A 39 -10.69 5.05 -3.44
N LEU A 40 -11.52 4.43 -2.61
CA LEU A 40 -12.81 5.00 -2.24
C LEU A 40 -12.66 6.27 -1.37
N ILE A 41 -11.64 6.34 -0.52
CA ILE A 41 -11.29 7.55 0.25
C ILE A 41 -10.85 8.67 -0.70
N GLU A 42 -9.93 8.40 -1.63
CA GLU A 42 -9.49 9.35 -2.65
C GLU A 42 -10.69 9.91 -3.46
N ALA A 43 -11.57 9.01 -3.92
CA ALA A 43 -12.78 9.37 -4.66
C ALA A 43 -13.75 10.20 -3.80
N ALA A 44 -13.93 9.86 -2.52
CA ALA A 44 -14.77 10.60 -1.59
C ALA A 44 -14.26 12.02 -1.34
N LEU A 45 -12.95 12.20 -1.20
CA LEU A 45 -12.33 13.50 -1.01
C LEU A 45 -12.49 14.38 -2.25
N ALA A 46 -12.20 13.84 -3.44
CA ALA A 46 -12.38 14.55 -4.70
C ALA A 46 -13.86 14.93 -4.94
N HIS A 47 -14.78 13.99 -4.71
CA HIS A 47 -16.22 14.25 -4.83
C HIS A 47 -16.68 15.34 -3.85
N ASN A 48 -16.25 15.28 -2.59
CA ASN A 48 -16.58 16.30 -1.60
C ASN A 48 -16.03 17.68 -1.99
N GLN A 49 -14.80 17.74 -2.52
CA GLN A 49 -14.21 18.99 -2.98
C GLN A 49 -14.96 19.57 -4.19
N CYS A 50 -15.36 18.75 -5.15
CA CYS A 50 -16.06 19.21 -6.35
C CYS A 50 -17.52 19.62 -6.08
N TYR A 51 -18.22 18.88 -5.23
CA TYR A 51 -19.68 19.04 -5.07
C TYR A 51 -20.11 19.60 -3.71
N GLY A 52 -19.18 19.78 -2.76
CA GLY A 52 -19.47 20.38 -1.45
C GLY A 52 -20.45 19.59 -0.57
N ASN A 53 -20.61 18.28 -0.81
CA ASN A 53 -21.51 17.42 -0.05
C ASN A 53 -20.86 16.11 0.39
N ASP A 54 -21.44 15.50 1.42
CA ASP A 54 -20.92 14.30 2.07
C ASP A 54 -21.60 13.01 1.57
N LEU A 55 -22.24 13.05 0.39
CA LEU A 55 -22.94 11.89 -0.17
C LEU A 55 -22.02 10.68 -0.33
N LEU A 56 -20.75 10.90 -0.69
CA LEU A 56 -19.74 9.85 -0.72
C LEU A 56 -18.84 9.83 0.53
N LEU A 57 -18.57 10.97 1.16
CA LEU A 57 -17.66 11.03 2.31
C LEU A 57 -18.22 10.36 3.56
N GLU A 58 -19.50 10.56 3.88
CA GLU A 58 -20.14 9.98 5.07
C GLU A 58 -20.03 8.44 5.14
N PRO A 59 -20.41 7.65 4.10
CA PRO A 59 -20.24 6.21 4.16
C PRO A 59 -18.76 5.81 4.26
N ILE A 60 -17.85 6.51 3.60
CA ILE A 60 -16.43 6.17 3.66
C ILE A 60 -15.85 6.43 5.06
N LEU A 61 -16.28 7.46 5.78
CA LEU A 61 -15.90 7.66 7.18
C LEU A 61 -16.36 6.49 8.08
N LYS A 62 -17.55 5.92 7.84
CA LYS A 62 -17.99 4.71 8.55
C LYS A 62 -17.06 3.52 8.28
N TYR A 63 -16.65 3.34 7.02
CA TYR A 63 -15.72 2.28 6.66
C TYR A 63 -14.34 2.47 7.28
N VAL A 64 -13.82 3.70 7.28
CA VAL A 64 -12.54 4.05 7.94
C VAL A 64 -12.59 3.79 9.44
N ASN A 65 -13.72 4.09 10.11
CA ASN A 65 -13.88 3.75 11.54
C ASN A 65 -13.83 2.24 11.79
N LEU A 66 -14.44 1.42 10.92
CA LEU A 66 -14.33 -0.04 10.99
C LEU A 66 -12.89 -0.52 10.78
N ILE A 67 -12.17 0.05 9.81
CA ILE A 67 -10.76 -0.29 9.58
C ILE A 67 -9.93 0.08 10.82
N ALA A 68 -10.14 1.28 11.37
CA ALA A 68 -9.43 1.76 12.55
C ALA A 68 -9.72 0.95 13.83
N SER A 69 -10.90 0.34 13.95
CA SER A 69 -11.21 -0.58 15.06
C SER A 69 -10.66 -1.98 14.83
N THR A 70 -10.47 -2.39 13.57
CA THR A 70 -9.99 -3.74 13.20
C THR A 70 -8.46 -3.86 13.22
N PHE A 71 -7.74 -2.81 12.81
CA PHE A 71 -6.29 -2.81 12.62
C PHE A 71 -5.59 -1.78 13.51
N GLY A 72 -4.46 -2.17 14.07
CA GLY A 72 -3.63 -1.33 14.92
C GLY A 72 -2.76 -2.15 15.84
N SER A 73 -2.10 -1.49 16.79
CA SER A 73 -1.16 -2.10 17.72
C SER A 73 -1.82 -2.72 18.96
N ASP A 74 -3.12 -2.49 19.18
CA ASP A 74 -3.79 -2.99 20.38
C ASP A 74 -3.91 -4.53 20.35
N PRO A 75 -3.92 -5.20 21.52
CA PRO A 75 -3.98 -6.66 21.59
C PRO A 75 -5.23 -7.29 20.95
N ASN A 76 -6.32 -6.54 20.86
CA ASN A 76 -7.58 -7.01 20.27
C ASN A 76 -7.69 -6.69 18.76
N GLN A 77 -6.68 -6.06 18.19
CA GLN A 77 -6.64 -5.70 16.78
C GLN A 77 -5.75 -6.66 15.99
N LYS A 78 -5.99 -6.73 14.68
CA LYS A 78 -5.10 -7.45 13.77
C LYS A 78 -3.85 -6.62 13.53
N HIS A 79 -2.67 -7.21 13.75
CA HIS A 79 -1.39 -6.56 13.47
C HIS A 79 -1.02 -6.67 11.97
N GLY A 80 -1.96 -6.28 11.10
CA GLY A 80 -1.91 -6.50 9.65
C GLY A 80 -1.94 -5.24 8.81
N TYR A 81 -1.51 -5.38 7.55
CA TYR A 81 -1.42 -4.31 6.57
C TYR A 81 -1.66 -4.86 5.15
N PRO A 82 -2.12 -4.05 4.19
CA PRO A 82 -2.49 -4.56 2.87
C PRO A 82 -1.28 -4.97 2.03
N GLY A 83 -1.43 -6.00 1.20
CA GLY A 83 -0.40 -6.38 0.24
C GLY A 83 -0.23 -5.38 -0.90
N HIS A 84 -1.21 -4.52 -1.17
CA HIS A 84 -1.07 -3.39 -2.07
C HIS A 84 -1.22 -2.07 -1.28
N PRO A 85 -0.13 -1.30 -1.10
CA PRO A 85 -0.17 0.05 -0.55
C PRO A 85 -1.14 0.93 -1.35
N GLU A 86 -1.93 1.75 -0.66
CA GLU A 86 -2.89 2.74 -1.22
C GLU A 86 -3.67 3.38 -0.07
N VAL A 87 -4.07 2.57 0.92
CA VAL A 87 -4.85 3.07 2.06
C VAL A 87 -4.03 4.09 2.86
N GLU A 88 -2.72 3.94 2.94
CA GLU A 88 -1.82 4.77 3.71
C GLU A 88 -1.82 6.23 3.21
N LEU A 89 -1.64 6.46 1.90
CA LEU A 89 -1.68 7.82 1.33
C LEU A 89 -3.07 8.43 1.41
N SER A 90 -4.11 7.63 1.20
CA SER A 90 -5.50 8.12 1.24
C SER A 90 -5.90 8.55 2.64
N LEU A 91 -5.45 7.85 3.70
CA LEU A 91 -5.69 8.21 5.09
C LEU A 91 -4.97 9.49 5.49
N LEU A 92 -3.77 9.74 4.97
CA LEU A 92 -3.04 11.00 5.21
C LEU A 92 -3.76 12.19 4.56
N ARG A 93 -4.28 12.02 3.35
CA ARG A 93 -5.11 13.04 2.68
C ARG A 93 -6.44 13.25 3.39
N LEU A 94 -7.04 12.18 3.91
CA LEU A 94 -8.24 12.25 4.73
C LEU A 94 -7.97 12.99 6.04
N TYR A 95 -6.84 12.74 6.70
CA TYR A 95 -6.39 13.53 7.84
C TYR A 95 -6.25 15.01 7.47
N ASP A 96 -5.68 15.34 6.31
CA ASP A 96 -5.55 16.73 5.91
C ASP A 96 -6.89 17.45 5.77
N LYS A 97 -7.95 16.74 5.37
CA LYS A 97 -9.32 17.25 5.30
C LYS A 97 -10.01 17.32 6.67
N THR A 98 -9.92 16.27 7.49
CA THR A 98 -10.73 16.14 8.71
C THR A 98 -10.02 16.61 9.98
N LYS A 99 -8.68 16.64 9.97
CA LYS A 99 -7.80 16.83 11.13
C LYS A 99 -8.05 15.84 12.27
N ASP A 100 -8.69 14.70 11.98
CA ASP A 100 -8.91 13.62 12.92
C ASP A 100 -7.64 12.75 13.03
N LEU A 101 -6.95 12.83 14.17
CA LEU A 101 -5.71 12.11 14.42
C LEU A 101 -5.83 10.58 14.26
N LYS A 102 -7.03 10.00 14.33
CA LYS A 102 -7.21 8.57 14.04
C LYS A 102 -6.72 8.20 12.64
N HIS A 103 -6.96 9.06 11.65
CA HIS A 103 -6.54 8.81 10.27
C HIS A 103 -5.01 8.83 10.14
N LEU A 104 -4.36 9.83 10.75
CA LEU A 104 -2.89 9.93 10.78
C LEU A 104 -2.26 8.73 11.52
N ASN A 105 -2.81 8.38 12.69
CA ASN A 105 -2.30 7.27 13.49
C ASN A 105 -2.45 5.92 12.77
N LEU A 106 -3.58 5.71 12.09
CA LEU A 106 -3.81 4.49 11.31
C LEU A 106 -2.88 4.41 10.08
N ALA A 107 -2.66 5.52 9.38
CA ALA A 107 -1.70 5.56 8.27
C ALA A 107 -0.26 5.28 8.76
N ARG A 108 0.15 5.91 9.87
CA ARG A 108 1.45 5.66 10.50
C ARG A 108 1.61 4.18 10.86
N TYR A 109 0.60 3.60 11.50
CA TYR A 109 0.57 2.20 11.86
C TYR A 109 0.82 1.29 10.66
N PHE A 110 0.08 1.44 9.55
CA PHE A 110 0.28 0.60 8.37
C PHE A 110 1.68 0.74 7.75
N ILE A 111 2.25 1.95 7.77
CA ILE A 111 3.61 2.21 7.26
C ILE A 111 4.65 1.55 8.17
N ASP A 112 4.51 1.67 9.48
CA ASP A 112 5.48 1.17 10.46
C ASP A 112 5.41 -0.36 10.64
N GLU A 113 4.21 -0.94 10.56
CA GLU A 113 4.00 -2.38 10.68
C GLU A 113 4.49 -3.16 9.45
N ARG A 114 4.52 -2.52 8.27
CA ARG A 114 4.88 -3.17 7.01
C ARG A 114 6.29 -3.73 7.04
N GLY A 115 6.40 -5.05 6.86
CA GLY A 115 7.66 -5.79 6.88
C GLY A 115 8.27 -5.97 8.27
N SER A 116 7.53 -5.68 9.35
CA SER A 116 7.94 -6.00 10.71
C SER A 116 8.14 -7.53 10.87
N PRO A 117 9.33 -7.98 11.34
CA PRO A 117 9.55 -9.40 11.62
C PRO A 117 8.82 -9.85 12.90
N THR A 118 8.39 -8.90 13.74
CA THR A 118 7.76 -9.13 15.05
C THR A 118 6.36 -8.55 15.11
N GLY A 119 5.60 -8.65 14.01
CA GLY A 119 4.21 -8.20 13.95
C GLY A 119 3.28 -9.12 14.73
N GLN A 120 2.24 -9.64 14.07
CA GLN A 120 1.27 -10.54 14.71
C GLN A 120 1.95 -11.75 15.37
N ASP A 121 1.70 -11.91 16.67
CA ASP A 121 2.23 -12.99 17.50
C ASP A 121 3.77 -13.12 17.44
N GLY A 122 4.48 -12.00 17.26
CA GLY A 122 5.93 -11.97 17.14
C GLY A 122 6.46 -12.54 15.82
N ARG A 123 5.62 -12.60 14.78
CA ARG A 123 5.96 -13.11 13.44
C ARG A 123 5.54 -12.12 12.36
N HIS A 124 6.03 -12.35 11.15
CA HIS A 124 5.61 -11.60 9.98
C HIS A 124 4.12 -11.83 9.69
N TYR A 125 3.33 -10.76 9.57
CA TYR A 125 1.86 -10.87 9.44
C TYR A 125 1.41 -11.83 8.34
N TYR A 126 2.01 -11.75 7.14
CA TYR A 126 1.65 -12.63 6.02
C TYR A 126 1.92 -14.12 6.27
N ASP A 127 2.86 -14.46 7.16
CA ASP A 127 3.05 -15.86 7.56
C ASP A 127 1.90 -16.32 8.47
N VAL A 128 1.45 -15.44 9.39
CA VAL A 128 0.35 -15.74 10.32
C VAL A 128 -0.98 -15.87 9.59
N GLU A 129 -1.34 -14.93 8.71
CA GLU A 129 -2.60 -15.04 7.96
C GLU A 129 -2.60 -16.23 6.99
N ALA A 130 -1.45 -16.57 6.39
CA ALA A 130 -1.32 -17.74 5.55
C ALA A 130 -1.52 -19.04 6.34
N GLU A 131 -0.97 -19.14 7.55
CA GLU A 131 -1.17 -20.29 8.44
C GLU A 131 -2.64 -20.43 8.86
N ILE A 132 -3.30 -19.34 9.24
CA ILE A 132 -4.73 -19.34 9.62
C ILE A 132 -5.60 -19.81 8.45
N ARG A 133 -5.27 -19.44 7.21
CA ARG A 133 -5.98 -19.90 6.01
C ARG A 133 -5.68 -21.37 5.65
N GLY A 134 -4.63 -21.96 6.21
CA GLY A 134 -4.15 -23.29 5.83
C GLY A 134 -3.39 -23.29 4.50
N ASP A 135 -2.77 -22.17 4.12
CA ASP A 135 -1.92 -22.09 2.93
C ASP A 135 -0.72 -23.07 3.07
N ARG A 136 -0.25 -23.62 1.95
CA ARG A 136 0.87 -24.57 1.96
C ARG A 136 2.19 -23.81 2.20
N PRO A 137 2.94 -24.10 3.28
CA PRO A 137 4.09 -23.28 3.69
C PRO A 137 5.28 -23.33 2.72
N ASN A 138 5.33 -24.34 1.86
CA ASN A 138 6.42 -24.54 0.88
C ASN A 138 5.97 -24.28 -0.57
N GLU A 139 4.76 -23.75 -0.78
CA GLU A 139 4.29 -23.44 -2.12
C GLU A 139 5.02 -22.21 -2.67
N MET A 140 5.66 -22.38 -3.82
CA MET A 140 6.29 -21.29 -4.54
C MET A 140 5.25 -20.69 -5.49
N PRO A 141 4.99 -19.37 -5.41
CA PRO A 141 4.06 -18.74 -6.34
C PRO A 141 4.59 -18.86 -7.77
N LYS A 142 3.70 -19.15 -8.72
CA LYS A 142 4.04 -19.48 -10.12
C LYS A 142 4.98 -18.49 -10.81
N TYR A 143 4.87 -17.20 -10.48
CA TYR A 143 5.58 -16.12 -11.16
C TYR A 143 6.72 -15.51 -10.34
N PHE A 144 6.97 -16.03 -9.13
CA PHE A 144 8.01 -15.52 -8.26
C PHE A 144 9.17 -16.52 -8.13
N PRO A 145 10.41 -16.03 -8.03
CA PRO A 145 11.62 -16.85 -7.99
C PRO A 145 11.81 -17.60 -6.67
N GLU A 146 11.06 -17.27 -5.62
CA GLU A 146 11.24 -17.84 -4.29
C GLU A 146 9.92 -17.94 -3.51
N LYS A 147 9.93 -18.70 -2.42
CA LYS A 147 8.86 -18.66 -1.42
C LYS A 147 8.90 -17.33 -0.68
N ARG A 148 7.75 -16.86 -0.18
CA ARG A 148 7.67 -15.63 0.65
C ARG A 148 8.35 -14.43 -0.01
N SER A 149 8.07 -14.20 -1.30
CA SER A 149 8.54 -13.05 -2.06
C SER A 149 7.89 -11.74 -1.60
N TYR A 150 7.98 -11.42 -0.32
CA TYR A 150 7.37 -10.24 0.31
C TYR A 150 7.98 -8.94 -0.18
N TRP A 151 9.11 -9.00 -0.91
CA TRP A 151 9.63 -7.88 -1.68
C TRP A 151 8.64 -7.40 -2.76
N TYR A 152 7.76 -8.27 -3.27
CA TYR A 152 6.71 -7.90 -4.21
C TYR A 152 5.76 -6.82 -3.64
N GLN A 153 5.45 -6.91 -2.35
CA GLN A 153 4.61 -5.98 -1.58
C GLN A 153 5.42 -4.94 -0.77
N GLN A 154 6.74 -4.85 -1.00
CA GLN A 154 7.67 -4.02 -0.20
C GLN A 154 7.56 -4.31 1.31
N ALA A 155 7.34 -5.58 1.65
CA ALA A 155 7.14 -6.08 3.01
C ALA A 155 8.22 -7.10 3.43
N HIS A 156 9.30 -7.25 2.68
CA HIS A 156 10.41 -8.13 3.08
C HIS A 156 11.20 -7.60 4.28
N LYS A 157 11.15 -6.28 4.51
CA LYS A 157 11.77 -5.56 5.62
C LYS A 157 11.01 -4.25 5.90
N PRO A 158 11.14 -3.65 7.10
CA PRO A 158 10.69 -2.29 7.34
C PRO A 158 11.31 -1.32 6.31
N ILE A 159 10.54 -0.33 5.85
CA ILE A 159 10.97 0.57 4.77
C ILE A 159 12.33 1.24 5.05
N VAL A 160 12.60 1.58 6.31
CA VAL A 160 13.85 2.23 6.72
C VAL A 160 15.10 1.35 6.50
N GLU A 161 14.91 0.03 6.40
CA GLU A 161 15.95 -0.98 6.17
C GLU A 161 16.02 -1.48 4.73
N GLN A 162 15.15 -1.00 3.83
CA GLN A 162 15.17 -1.39 2.41
C GLN A 162 16.26 -0.59 1.69
N GLU A 163 17.19 -1.30 1.04
CA GLU A 163 18.37 -0.68 0.39
C GLU A 163 18.12 -0.33 -1.09
N THR A 164 17.33 -1.13 -1.80
CA THR A 164 16.98 -0.91 -3.20
C THR A 164 15.47 -1.00 -3.40
N ILE A 165 14.95 -0.33 -4.42
CA ILE A 165 13.53 -0.43 -4.74
C ILE A 165 13.28 -1.76 -5.48
N GLU A 166 12.33 -2.53 -4.98
CA GLU A 166 12.06 -3.90 -5.41
C GLU A 166 10.55 -4.14 -5.54
N GLY A 167 10.18 -5.23 -6.19
CA GLY A 167 8.78 -5.64 -6.28
C GLY A 167 7.95 -4.88 -7.29
N HIS A 168 6.64 -4.95 -7.09
CA HIS A 168 5.67 -4.34 -7.98
C HIS A 168 5.82 -2.81 -8.03
N ALA A 169 5.89 -2.25 -9.22
CA ALA A 169 6.23 -0.84 -9.40
C ALA A 169 5.19 0.10 -8.78
N VAL A 170 3.89 -0.15 -9.01
CA VAL A 170 2.81 0.70 -8.45
C VAL A 170 2.76 0.62 -6.92
N ARG A 171 2.97 -0.57 -6.35
CA ARG A 171 2.91 -0.78 -4.88
C ARG A 171 4.00 0.04 -4.21
N ALA A 172 5.22 -0.06 -4.75
CA ALA A 172 6.34 0.72 -4.31
C ALA A 172 6.07 2.23 -4.39
N MET A 173 5.54 2.73 -5.51
CA MET A 173 5.27 4.16 -5.67
C MET A 173 4.20 4.68 -4.70
N TYR A 174 3.12 3.93 -4.48
CA TYR A 174 2.07 4.32 -3.55
C TYR A 174 2.58 4.32 -2.10
N LEU A 175 3.38 3.32 -1.72
CA LEU A 175 4.02 3.28 -0.40
C LEU A 175 4.96 4.47 -0.19
N LEU A 176 5.86 4.73 -1.15
CA LEU A 176 6.80 5.86 -1.05
C LEU A 176 6.05 7.20 -1.00
N THR A 177 4.97 7.35 -1.76
CA THR A 177 4.11 8.54 -1.72
C THR A 177 3.54 8.73 -0.31
N ALA A 178 2.97 7.67 0.27
CA ALA A 178 2.44 7.72 1.64
C ALA A 178 3.51 8.06 2.67
N VAL A 179 4.72 7.49 2.55
CA VAL A 179 5.82 7.76 3.49
C VAL A 179 6.31 9.21 3.35
N SER A 180 6.39 9.75 2.13
CA SER A 180 6.71 11.16 1.91
C SER A 180 5.66 12.08 2.54
N ASP A 181 4.36 11.78 2.36
CA ASP A 181 3.28 12.53 3.01
C ASP A 181 3.39 12.44 4.53
N LEU A 182 3.68 11.25 5.08
CA LEU A 182 3.86 11.07 6.53
C LEU A 182 5.04 11.89 7.06
N VAL A 183 6.18 11.92 6.35
CA VAL A 183 7.36 12.71 6.75
C VAL A 183 7.06 14.20 6.86
N ARG A 184 6.16 14.72 6.02
CA ARG A 184 5.74 16.14 6.04
C ARG A 184 4.78 16.45 7.19
N ILE A 185 3.90 15.51 7.51
CA ILE A 185 2.76 15.75 8.40
C ILE A 185 3.06 15.34 9.86
N ASP A 186 3.83 14.27 10.05
CA ASP A 186 4.04 13.65 11.35
C ASP A 186 5.15 14.35 12.15
N THR A 187 4.84 14.74 13.38
CA THR A 187 5.77 15.43 14.28
C THR A 187 6.32 14.53 15.40
N ILE A 188 5.81 13.30 15.53
CA ILE A 188 6.13 12.39 16.64
C ILE A 188 6.91 11.17 16.15
N GLY A 189 6.63 10.72 14.92
CA GLY A 189 7.29 9.58 14.33
C GLY A 189 8.73 9.84 13.93
N ASP A 190 9.40 8.76 13.56
CA ASP A 190 10.78 8.75 13.06
C ASP A 190 10.88 9.23 11.60
N THR A 191 10.53 10.49 11.38
CA THR A 191 10.48 11.10 10.04
C THR A 191 11.86 11.23 9.42
N GLY A 192 12.92 11.39 10.23
CA GLY A 192 14.30 11.52 9.76
C GLY A 192 14.81 10.25 9.05
N ARG A 193 14.63 9.06 9.63
CA ARG A 193 15.02 7.80 8.96
C ARG A 193 14.12 7.49 7.77
N LYS A 194 12.81 7.78 7.88
CA LYS A 194 11.86 7.61 6.77
C LYS A 194 12.20 8.48 5.56
N ARG A 195 12.55 9.76 5.77
CA ARG A 195 13.02 10.66 4.71
C ARG A 195 14.22 10.09 3.98
N LYS A 196 15.26 9.69 4.72
CA LYS A 196 16.47 9.08 4.13
C LYS A 196 16.16 7.80 3.36
N ALA A 197 15.21 6.99 3.84
CA ALA A 197 14.77 5.78 3.16
C ALA A 197 14.09 6.10 1.83
N VAL A 198 13.16 7.05 1.82
CA VAL A 198 12.51 7.51 0.59
C VAL A 198 13.53 8.07 -0.40
N GLU A 199 14.44 8.95 0.04
CA GLU A 199 15.51 9.50 -0.82
C GLU A 199 16.39 8.39 -1.41
N ARG A 200 16.80 7.41 -0.59
CA ARG A 200 17.60 6.27 -1.04
C ARG A 200 16.87 5.45 -2.11
N LEU A 201 15.62 5.09 -1.87
CA LEU A 201 14.81 4.28 -2.77
C LEU A 201 14.44 5.03 -4.05
N TRP A 202 14.13 6.33 -3.96
CA TRP A 202 13.96 7.23 -5.11
C TRP A 202 15.23 7.31 -5.95
N ASN A 203 16.39 7.51 -5.34
CA ASN A 203 17.66 7.59 -6.05
C ASN A 203 18.01 6.26 -6.72
N ASN A 204 17.80 5.11 -6.06
CA ASN A 204 17.97 3.81 -6.69
C ASN A 204 17.05 3.64 -7.92
N MET A 205 15.78 4.05 -7.81
CA MET A 205 14.84 4.02 -8.93
C MET A 205 15.32 4.89 -10.10
N VAL A 206 15.49 6.19 -9.88
CA VAL A 206 15.78 7.17 -10.94
C VAL A 206 17.14 6.93 -11.59
N GLN A 207 18.16 6.58 -10.80
CA GLN A 207 19.52 6.45 -11.32
C GLN A 207 19.79 5.09 -11.98
N LYS A 208 19.01 4.05 -11.66
CA LYS A 208 19.36 2.67 -12.04
C LYS A 208 18.23 1.84 -12.61
N LYS A 209 16.96 2.17 -12.35
CA LYS A 209 15.80 1.33 -12.68
C LYS A 209 14.65 2.09 -13.36
N MET A 210 14.93 3.26 -13.93
CA MET A 210 13.99 4.09 -14.67
C MET A 210 14.41 4.17 -16.14
N TYR A 211 13.46 3.94 -17.04
CA TYR A 211 13.65 4.10 -18.48
C TYR A 211 13.83 5.57 -18.85
N LEU A 212 14.41 5.83 -20.02
CA LEU A 212 14.58 7.19 -20.55
C LEU A 212 13.25 7.97 -20.63
N THR A 213 12.13 7.27 -20.81
CA THR A 213 10.78 7.82 -20.87
C THR A 213 10.19 8.19 -19.51
N GLY A 214 10.89 7.92 -18.40
CA GLY A 214 10.35 7.99 -17.04
C GLY A 214 9.58 6.73 -16.62
N GLY A 215 9.43 5.75 -17.52
CA GLY A 215 8.81 4.46 -17.21
C GLY A 215 9.58 3.69 -16.14
N ILE A 216 8.87 2.91 -15.34
CA ILE A 216 9.46 2.00 -14.34
C ILE A 216 8.79 0.62 -14.41
N GLY A 217 9.50 -0.41 -13.97
CA GLY A 217 9.05 -1.80 -14.06
C GLY A 217 9.61 -2.49 -15.30
N ALA A 218 10.67 -3.27 -15.10
CA ALA A 218 11.32 -4.01 -16.17
C ALA A 218 10.76 -5.42 -16.35
N ILE A 219 10.26 -6.03 -15.27
CA ILE A 219 9.92 -7.45 -15.26
C ILE A 219 8.41 -7.63 -15.39
N LYS A 220 7.99 -8.32 -16.46
CA LYS A 220 6.57 -8.58 -16.76
C LYS A 220 5.88 -9.47 -15.73
N GLN A 221 6.59 -10.44 -15.17
CA GLN A 221 6.04 -11.48 -14.29
C GLN A 221 5.47 -10.90 -12.99
N TRP A 222 5.99 -9.77 -12.54
CA TRP A 222 5.56 -9.09 -11.32
C TRP A 222 5.40 -7.58 -11.50
N GLU A 223 5.34 -7.14 -12.76
CA GLU A 223 4.97 -5.76 -13.13
C GLU A 223 5.82 -4.74 -12.39
N GLY A 224 7.13 -4.99 -12.33
CA GLY A 224 7.96 -4.38 -11.31
C GLY A 224 9.44 -4.39 -11.57
N PHE A 225 10.20 -4.03 -10.54
CA PHE A 225 11.62 -3.76 -10.65
C PHE A 225 12.43 -5.05 -10.89
N GLY A 226 13.47 -4.93 -11.70
CA GLY A 226 14.53 -5.94 -11.83
C GLY A 226 15.77 -5.56 -11.02
N VAL A 227 16.89 -6.20 -11.37
CA VAL A 227 18.21 -5.81 -10.86
C VAL A 227 18.63 -4.43 -11.40
N ASP A 228 19.57 -3.78 -10.72
CA ASP A 228 20.11 -2.48 -11.15
C ASP A 228 20.57 -2.52 -12.62
N TYR A 229 20.21 -1.49 -13.39
CA TYR A 229 20.55 -1.29 -14.80
C TYR A 229 19.98 -2.32 -15.79
N PHE A 230 19.11 -3.23 -15.34
CA PHE A 230 18.34 -4.09 -16.24
C PHE A 230 17.12 -3.33 -16.80
N LEU A 231 17.33 -2.69 -17.96
CA LEU A 231 16.34 -1.84 -18.65
C LEU A 231 16.23 -2.25 -20.13
N PRO A 232 15.69 -3.45 -20.43
CA PRO A 232 15.47 -3.89 -21.82
C PRO A 232 14.52 -2.96 -22.57
N SER A 233 14.80 -2.70 -23.84
CA SER A 233 14.07 -1.72 -24.66
C SER A 233 12.67 -2.21 -25.07
N GLY A 234 12.42 -3.52 -24.98
CA GLY A 234 11.17 -4.13 -25.41
C GLY A 234 10.95 -5.52 -24.81
N THR A 235 9.76 -6.08 -25.11
CA THR A 235 9.36 -7.41 -24.63
C THR A 235 10.19 -8.55 -25.26
N ASP A 236 10.76 -8.32 -26.43
CA ASP A 236 11.70 -9.18 -27.14
C ASP A 236 13.05 -9.30 -26.41
N GLU A 237 13.47 -8.23 -25.73
CA GLU A 237 14.63 -8.22 -24.83
C GLU A 237 14.29 -8.73 -23.41
N GLY A 238 13.08 -9.29 -23.23
CA GLY A 238 12.66 -9.93 -21.98
C GLY A 238 12.11 -8.99 -20.91
N GLY A 239 11.70 -7.76 -21.26
CA GLY A 239 11.12 -6.84 -20.29
C GLY A 239 10.36 -5.65 -20.87
N CYS A 240 10.62 -4.45 -20.35
CA CYS A 240 9.93 -3.21 -20.70
C CYS A 240 8.42 -3.23 -20.37
N TYR A 241 8.05 -3.62 -19.15
CA TYR A 241 6.65 -3.58 -18.73
C TYR A 241 6.13 -2.14 -18.69
N SER A 242 6.89 -1.24 -18.04
CA SER A 242 6.69 0.21 -18.08
C SER A 242 5.22 0.65 -17.92
N GLU A 243 4.57 0.13 -16.89
CA GLU A 243 3.12 0.28 -16.70
C GLU A 243 2.69 1.75 -16.59
N THR A 244 1.55 2.10 -17.21
CA THR A 244 0.96 3.44 -17.12
C THR A 244 0.65 3.85 -15.67
N CYS A 245 0.10 2.95 -14.86
CA CYS A 245 -0.18 3.23 -13.45
C CYS A 245 1.10 3.52 -12.66
N ALA A 246 2.19 2.84 -12.99
CA ALA A 246 3.47 3.06 -12.34
C ALA A 246 4.05 4.43 -12.68
N ALA A 247 3.90 4.89 -13.93
CA ALA A 247 4.23 6.26 -14.32
C ALA A 247 3.39 7.29 -13.54
N ILE A 248 2.09 7.05 -13.34
CA ILE A 248 1.24 7.90 -12.48
C ILE A 248 1.75 7.92 -11.04
N GLY A 249 2.13 6.75 -10.51
CA GLY A 249 2.75 6.65 -9.19
C GLY A 249 4.04 7.45 -9.07
N VAL A 250 4.89 7.48 -10.10
CA VAL A 250 6.09 8.32 -10.14
C VAL A 250 5.71 9.80 -10.08
N MET A 251 4.68 10.24 -10.82
CA MET A 251 4.21 11.63 -10.75
C MET A 251 3.72 12.00 -9.35
N MET A 252 2.92 11.13 -8.72
CA MET A 252 2.42 11.33 -7.34
C MET A 252 3.58 11.44 -6.35
N LEU A 253 4.57 10.54 -6.43
CA LEU A 253 5.73 10.55 -5.56
C LEU A 253 6.59 11.81 -5.78
N ALA A 254 6.87 12.15 -7.04
CA ALA A 254 7.65 13.34 -7.39
C ALA A 254 7.00 14.62 -6.84
N GLU A 255 5.67 14.75 -6.95
CA GLU A 255 4.91 15.86 -6.38
C GLU A 255 5.13 15.98 -4.86
N ARG A 256 5.16 14.85 -4.14
CA ARG A 256 5.37 14.84 -2.68
C ARG A 256 6.82 15.12 -2.30
N LEU A 257 7.79 14.63 -3.05
CA LEU A 257 9.21 14.91 -2.77
C LEU A 257 9.57 16.40 -2.88
N LEU A 258 8.87 17.16 -3.72
CA LEU A 258 9.04 18.61 -3.81
C LEU A 258 8.53 19.37 -2.56
N GLN A 259 7.81 18.69 -1.68
CA GLN A 259 7.18 19.27 -0.48
C GLN A 259 7.85 18.82 0.82
N VAL A 260 8.90 17.98 0.76
CA VAL A 260 9.59 17.36 1.90
C VAL A 260 10.92 18.04 2.16
#